data_AF-A0AA42AZI7-F1
#
_entry.id   AF-A0AA42AZI7-F1
#
_cell.length_a   1.000
_cell.length_b   1.000
_cell.length_c   1.000
_cell.angle_alpha   90.00
_cell.angle_beta   90.00
_cell.angle_gamma   90.00
#
_symmetry.space_group_name_H-M   'P 1'
#
loop_
_entity.id
_entity.type
_entity.pdbx_description
1 polymer ?
#
loop_
_entity_poly.entity_id
_entity_poly.type
_entity_poly.pdbx_seq_one_letter_code
_entity_poly.pdbx_strand_id
1 'polypeptide(L)'
;FFSHNLDCWILGTISLKESKPVYISVSCNLSAITHPNHSFGLEAAVEAAAEFLNKAVKPVMVAGPKLRVIKGCDAFLELADACGYPVAVMPSAKGLMKETHLHFIGTYWGAINTSFCAEIVESADAYIFAGPIFNDYSSVGYSLLLKKKAIIVQPDRVVIANGPAFGCALMKEFLPASAKKLKRNTTAYENYHRIYIHLRVNILFKHVQKMLSGDSAMIAETEITRRVRVRNLHKRHIRICSCFLMYVSKWVLSLQYRSIGWSVGATLGYAQAAKDKRVIACIGDGSFQVTAQDISTMLRCEQNTIIFLINNGGYTIEDQVDNFAEKAMHEMKKQYVVFDAKVLKQDPLEKQDE
;
A
#
# COMPACT_ATOMS: atom_id res chain seq x y z
N PHE A 1 41.32 4.77 10.45
CA PHE A 1 41.05 4.23 9.10
C PHE A 1 40.05 3.06 9.07
N PHE A 2 39.76 2.39 10.19
CA PHE A 2 38.76 1.31 10.25
C PHE A 2 37.28 1.75 10.39
N SER A 3 36.96 3.03 10.64
CA SER A 3 35.58 3.42 11.00
C SER A 3 34.67 3.79 9.80
N HIS A 4 35.17 4.45 8.75
CA HIS A 4 34.31 5.09 7.75
C HIS A 4 33.71 4.14 6.69
N ASN A 5 34.37 3.02 6.38
CA ASN A 5 33.87 2.08 5.38
C ASN A 5 32.87 1.07 5.93
N LEU A 6 32.95 0.79 7.24
CA LEU A 6 31.93 0.04 7.95
C LEU A 6 30.58 0.76 7.83
N ASP A 7 30.60 2.10 7.89
CA ASP A 7 29.40 2.93 7.81
C ASP A 7 28.67 2.78 6.48
N CYS A 8 29.32 2.73 5.31
CA CYS A 8 28.61 2.67 4.02
C CYS A 8 27.91 1.33 3.78
N TRP A 9 28.52 0.21 4.18
CA TRP A 9 27.91 -1.12 4.11
C TRP A 9 26.88 -1.33 5.21
N ILE A 10 27.13 -0.81 6.42
CA ILE A 10 26.12 -0.75 7.49
C ILE A 10 24.94 0.08 7.00
N LEU A 11 25.16 1.22 6.35
CA LEU A 11 24.11 2.07 5.80
C LEU A 11 23.40 1.40 4.64
N GLY A 12 24.09 0.76 3.69
CA GLY A 12 23.47 0.00 2.61
C GLY A 12 22.67 -1.21 3.14
N THR A 13 23.21 -1.92 4.13
CA THR A 13 22.54 -3.03 4.80
C THR A 13 21.37 -2.53 5.65
N ILE A 14 21.50 -1.41 6.35
CA ILE A 14 20.42 -0.73 7.07
C ILE A 14 19.37 -0.27 6.06
N SER A 15 19.76 0.27 4.91
CA SER A 15 18.85 0.69 3.85
C SER A 15 18.07 -0.51 3.31
N LEU A 16 18.72 -1.64 3.06
CA LEU A 16 18.04 -2.85 2.60
C LEU A 16 17.21 -3.53 3.71
N LYS A 17 17.75 -3.63 4.93
CA LYS A 17 17.14 -4.31 6.08
C LYS A 17 15.98 -3.52 6.66
N GLU A 18 16.19 -2.23 6.88
CA GLU A 18 15.22 -1.31 7.47
C GLU A 18 14.34 -0.64 6.40
N SER A 19 14.71 -0.71 5.11
CA SER A 19 14.04 0.02 4.01
C SER A 19 13.85 1.50 4.34
N LYS A 20 14.91 2.10 4.89
CA LYS A 20 14.99 3.53 5.17
C LYS A 20 16.04 4.18 4.28
N PRO A 21 15.83 5.43 3.83
CA PRO A 21 16.88 6.16 3.15
C PRO A 21 18.08 6.29 4.09
N VAL A 22 19.27 6.14 3.52
CA VAL A 22 20.53 6.35 4.20
C VAL A 22 21.34 7.35 3.41
N TYR A 23 22.11 8.16 4.12
CA TYR A 23 23.04 9.08 3.49
C TYR A 23 24.42 8.44 3.46
N ILE A 24 24.95 8.20 2.27
CA ILE A 24 26.28 7.60 2.07
C ILE A 24 27.18 8.65 1.44
N SER A 25 28.29 8.95 2.11
CA SER A 25 29.39 9.74 1.58
C SER A 25 30.63 8.85 1.53
N VAL A 26 31.11 8.53 0.32
CA VAL A 26 32.29 7.68 0.11
C VAL A 26 33.44 8.56 -0.38
N SER A 27 34.53 8.61 0.38
CA SER A 27 35.79 9.17 -0.12
C SER A 27 36.30 8.34 -1.28
N CYS A 28 36.76 8.97 -2.36
CA CYS A 28 37.07 8.32 -3.64
C CYS A 28 38.13 7.19 -3.58
N ASN A 29 38.87 7.06 -2.47
CA ASN A 29 40.00 6.15 -2.30
C ASN A 29 39.69 4.85 -1.50
N LEU A 30 38.43 4.54 -1.19
CA LEU A 30 38.10 3.54 -0.16
C LEU A 30 37.11 2.41 -0.55
N SER A 31 36.86 2.14 -1.83
CA SER A 31 35.74 1.31 -2.31
C SER A 31 35.83 -0.23 -2.15
N ALA A 32 36.92 -0.83 -1.62
CA ALA A 32 37.26 -2.22 -1.96
C ALA A 32 37.44 -3.26 -0.81
N ILE A 33 36.83 -3.12 0.38
CA ILE A 33 37.07 -4.07 1.49
C ILE A 33 35.75 -4.65 2.06
N THR A 34 35.76 -5.92 2.47
CA THR A 34 34.58 -6.75 2.84
C THR A 34 34.69 -7.39 4.24
N HIS A 35 33.54 -7.61 4.93
CA HIS A 35 33.42 -8.34 6.22
C HIS A 35 32.00 -8.92 6.50
N PRO A 36 31.82 -9.88 7.45
CA PRO A 36 30.58 -10.67 7.65
C PRO A 36 29.79 -10.39 8.97
N ASN A 37 28.60 -11.01 9.14
CA ASN A 37 27.62 -10.82 10.25
C ASN A 37 26.78 -12.08 10.61
N HIS A 38 26.19 -12.14 11.83
CA HIS A 38 25.33 -13.22 12.39
C HIS A 38 24.14 -12.70 13.26
N SER A 39 23.14 -13.55 13.59
CA SER A 39 21.98 -13.23 14.48
C SER A 39 21.37 -14.43 15.26
N PHE A 40 20.70 -14.17 16.40
CA PHE A 40 19.93 -15.11 17.27
C PHE A 40 18.65 -14.44 17.85
N GLY A 41 17.55 -15.19 18.07
CA GLY A 41 16.36 -14.73 18.84
C GLY A 41 14.95 -15.23 18.42
N LEU A 42 14.83 -16.02 17.35
CA LEU A 42 13.56 -16.33 16.69
C LEU A 42 12.58 -17.25 17.46
N GLU A 43 13.09 -18.28 18.13
CA GLU A 43 12.27 -19.42 18.58
C GLU A 43 11.25 -19.06 19.66
N ALA A 44 11.66 -18.25 20.64
CA ALA A 44 10.79 -17.80 21.73
C ALA A 44 9.60 -16.94 21.25
N ALA A 45 9.81 -16.13 20.20
CA ALA A 45 8.76 -15.29 19.63
C ALA A 45 7.67 -16.15 18.98
N VAL A 46 8.06 -17.19 18.25
CA VAL A 46 7.14 -18.09 17.54
C VAL A 46 6.28 -18.88 18.54
N GLU A 47 6.86 -19.35 19.64
CA GLU A 47 6.12 -20.11 20.66
C GLU A 47 5.04 -19.27 21.34
N ALA A 48 5.40 -18.05 21.79
CA ALA A 48 4.46 -17.14 22.43
C ALA A 48 3.32 -16.71 21.48
N ALA A 49 3.62 -16.53 20.20
CA ALA A 49 2.61 -16.23 19.19
C ALA A 49 1.63 -17.38 18.97
N ALA A 50 2.14 -18.61 18.86
CA ALA A 50 1.33 -19.80 18.67
C ALA A 50 0.40 -20.05 19.87
N GLU A 51 0.89 -19.87 21.09
CA GLU A 51 0.08 -20.04 22.30
C GLU A 51 -1.10 -19.04 22.36
N PHE A 52 -0.86 -17.79 21.97
CA PHE A 52 -1.89 -16.76 21.93
C PHE A 52 -2.94 -17.04 20.84
N LEU A 53 -2.50 -17.33 19.62
CA LEU A 53 -3.38 -17.46 18.45
C LEU A 53 -4.18 -18.77 18.45
N ASN A 54 -3.61 -19.87 18.95
CA ASN A 54 -4.31 -21.16 19.00
C ASN A 54 -5.47 -21.18 20.01
N LYS A 55 -5.55 -20.19 20.92
CA LYS A 55 -6.67 -20.01 21.86
C LYS A 55 -7.78 -19.12 21.27
N ALA A 56 -7.56 -18.48 20.13
CA ALA A 56 -8.51 -17.55 19.52
C ALA A 56 -9.63 -18.29 18.78
N VAL A 57 -10.86 -17.78 18.90
CA VAL A 57 -12.04 -18.31 18.22
C VAL A 57 -12.17 -17.72 16.82
N LYS A 58 -11.87 -16.42 16.64
CA LYS A 58 -12.01 -15.69 15.38
C LYS A 58 -10.76 -14.82 15.10
N PRO A 59 -9.60 -15.44 14.85
CA PRO A 59 -8.39 -14.70 14.51
C PRO A 59 -8.46 -14.09 13.11
N VAL A 60 -7.85 -12.91 12.95
CA VAL A 60 -7.76 -12.18 11.67
C VAL A 60 -6.34 -11.70 11.43
N MET A 61 -5.91 -11.74 10.16
CA MET A 61 -4.61 -11.24 9.71
C MET A 61 -4.77 -9.92 8.96
N VAL A 62 -3.95 -8.92 9.31
CA VAL A 62 -3.93 -7.62 8.65
C VAL A 62 -2.51 -7.29 8.17
N ALA A 63 -2.36 -7.19 6.86
CA ALA A 63 -1.11 -6.83 6.21
C ALA A 63 -0.89 -5.30 6.21
N GLY A 64 0.26 -4.88 6.71
CA GLY A 64 0.74 -3.51 6.73
C GLY A 64 1.83 -3.24 5.69
N PRO A 65 2.18 -1.96 5.46
CA PRO A 65 3.09 -1.55 4.39
C PRO A 65 4.51 -2.09 4.56
N LYS A 66 4.95 -2.40 5.79
CA LYS A 66 6.31 -2.90 6.04
C LYS A 66 6.52 -4.36 5.63
N LEU A 67 5.49 -5.09 5.19
CA LEU A 67 5.70 -6.38 4.51
C LEU A 67 6.54 -6.24 3.22
N ARG A 68 6.46 -5.07 2.56
CA ARG A 68 7.28 -4.77 1.38
C ARG A 68 8.77 -4.73 1.71
N VAL A 69 9.12 -4.20 2.89
CA VAL A 69 10.50 -4.00 3.38
C VAL A 69 11.27 -5.31 3.39
N ILE A 70 10.63 -6.36 3.91
CA ILE A 70 11.25 -7.68 4.04
C ILE A 70 10.95 -8.63 2.88
N LYS A 71 10.27 -8.16 1.83
CA LYS A 71 9.71 -9.00 0.74
C LYS A 71 8.89 -10.20 1.27
N GLY A 72 8.14 -10.00 2.35
CA GLY A 72 7.47 -11.07 3.10
C GLY A 72 6.04 -11.38 2.68
N CYS A 73 5.59 -10.88 1.52
CA CYS A 73 4.20 -11.01 1.08
C CYS A 73 3.81 -12.48 0.84
N ASP A 74 4.70 -13.26 0.22
CA ASP A 74 4.45 -14.68 -0.05
C ASP A 74 4.40 -15.48 1.26
N ALA A 75 5.39 -15.29 2.15
CA ALA A 75 5.40 -15.92 3.48
C ALA A 75 4.17 -15.56 4.33
N PHE A 76 3.62 -14.35 4.19
CA PHE A 76 2.40 -13.94 4.86
C PHE A 76 1.15 -14.64 4.30
N LEU A 77 1.09 -14.87 2.99
CA LEU A 77 0.00 -15.62 2.36
C LEU A 77 0.11 -17.12 2.67
N GLU A 78 1.30 -17.70 2.65
CA GLU A 78 1.54 -19.09 3.08
C GLU A 78 1.10 -19.32 4.53
N LEU A 79 1.37 -18.35 5.41
CA LEU A 79 0.86 -18.37 6.79
C LEU A 79 -0.67 -18.38 6.80
N ALA A 80 -1.31 -17.52 6.01
CA ALA A 80 -2.76 -17.45 5.91
C ALA A 80 -3.37 -18.75 5.37
N ASP A 81 -2.74 -19.41 4.40
CA ASP A 81 -3.18 -20.70 3.85
C ASP A 81 -3.05 -21.83 4.87
N ALA A 82 -1.96 -21.82 5.66
CA ALA A 82 -1.73 -22.80 6.71
C ALA A 82 -2.77 -22.68 7.84
N CYS A 83 -3.00 -21.47 8.35
CA CYS A 83 -3.91 -21.25 9.47
C CYS A 83 -5.38 -21.07 9.04
N GLY A 84 -5.66 -20.76 7.78
CA GLY A 84 -7.01 -20.54 7.24
C GLY A 84 -7.64 -19.20 7.63
N TYR A 85 -6.85 -18.24 8.13
CA TYR A 85 -7.35 -16.96 8.65
C TYR A 85 -7.69 -16.01 7.50
N PRO A 86 -8.74 -15.18 7.62
CA PRO A 86 -8.99 -14.14 6.64
C PRO A 86 -7.90 -13.06 6.69
N VAL A 87 -7.58 -12.53 5.51
CA VAL A 87 -6.53 -11.54 5.27
C VAL A 87 -7.13 -10.22 4.80
N ALA A 88 -6.95 -9.18 5.61
CA ALA A 88 -7.20 -7.79 5.22
C ALA A 88 -5.87 -7.05 4.96
N VAL A 89 -5.94 -5.95 4.20
CA VAL A 89 -4.80 -5.04 4.01
C VAL A 89 -5.10 -3.66 4.57
N MET A 90 -4.09 -3.04 5.18
CA MET A 90 -4.12 -1.59 5.44
C MET A 90 -4.12 -0.83 4.10
N PRO A 91 -4.65 0.39 4.02
CA PRO A 91 -4.69 1.16 2.77
C PRO A 91 -3.31 1.33 2.13
N SER A 92 -2.26 1.52 2.93
CA SER A 92 -0.87 1.62 2.48
C SER A 92 -0.22 0.30 2.06
N ALA A 93 -0.89 -0.82 2.31
CA ALA A 93 -0.49 -2.17 1.91
C ALA A 93 -1.31 -2.70 0.72
N LYS A 94 -2.23 -1.90 0.17
CA LYS A 94 -3.01 -2.27 -1.03
C LYS A 94 -2.06 -2.66 -2.17
N GLY A 95 -2.41 -3.70 -2.92
CA GLY A 95 -1.60 -4.21 -4.03
C GLY A 95 -0.23 -4.80 -3.66
N LEU A 96 0.08 -5.02 -2.38
CA LEU A 96 1.24 -5.83 -1.98
C LEU A 96 1.03 -7.33 -2.19
N MET A 97 -0.22 -7.77 -2.16
CA MET A 97 -0.62 -9.16 -2.26
C MET A 97 -1.68 -9.34 -3.34
N LYS A 98 -1.79 -10.56 -3.86
CA LYS A 98 -2.82 -10.90 -4.85
C LYS A 98 -4.20 -10.82 -4.20
N GLU A 99 -5.02 -9.89 -4.67
CA GLU A 99 -6.38 -9.69 -4.14
C GLU A 99 -7.38 -10.75 -4.63
N THR A 100 -6.97 -11.61 -5.55
CA THR A 100 -7.69 -12.81 -5.97
C THR A 100 -7.44 -14.00 -5.04
N HIS A 101 -6.60 -13.84 -4.02
CA HIS A 101 -6.29 -14.89 -3.06
C HIS A 101 -7.53 -15.31 -2.28
N LEU A 102 -7.68 -16.62 -2.02
CA LEU A 102 -8.87 -17.20 -1.38
C LEU A 102 -9.20 -16.47 -0.06
N HIS A 103 -8.21 -16.32 0.81
CA HIS A 103 -8.40 -15.71 2.12
C HIS A 103 -8.50 -14.17 2.12
N PHE A 104 -8.41 -13.49 0.99
CA PHE A 104 -8.42 -12.02 0.94
C PHE A 104 -9.83 -11.44 1.13
N ILE A 105 -10.03 -10.63 2.17
CA ILE A 105 -11.35 -10.07 2.53
C ILE A 105 -11.50 -8.57 2.26
N GLY A 106 -10.41 -7.89 1.86
CA GLY A 106 -10.44 -6.50 1.40
C GLY A 106 -9.51 -5.55 2.15
N THR A 107 -9.77 -4.24 1.99
CA THR A 107 -9.01 -3.17 2.62
C THR A 107 -9.66 -2.75 3.94
N TYR A 108 -8.93 -2.87 5.04
CA TYR A 108 -9.35 -2.40 6.36
C TYR A 108 -8.78 -1.00 6.63
N TRP A 109 -9.67 -0.03 6.73
CA TRP A 109 -9.34 1.39 6.91
C TRP A 109 -10.33 2.10 7.83
N GLY A 110 -10.64 1.49 8.98
CA GLY A 110 -11.61 2.03 9.94
C GLY A 110 -12.96 2.28 9.27
N ALA A 111 -13.51 3.49 9.40
CA ALA A 111 -14.79 3.87 8.81
C ALA A 111 -14.87 3.86 7.25
N ILE A 112 -13.72 3.74 6.56
CA ILE A 112 -13.57 3.85 5.09
C ILE A 112 -13.16 2.48 4.49
N ASN A 113 -13.59 1.40 5.12
CA ASN A 113 -13.23 0.03 4.75
C ASN A 113 -13.93 -0.47 3.48
N THR A 114 -13.39 -1.56 2.92
CA THR A 114 -14.14 -2.40 1.97
C THR A 114 -15.33 -3.02 2.70
N SER A 115 -16.52 -3.01 2.10
CA SER A 115 -17.73 -3.51 2.77
C SER A 115 -17.55 -4.93 3.32
N PHE A 116 -18.14 -5.18 4.49
CA PHE A 116 -18.07 -6.44 5.23
C PHE A 116 -16.67 -6.75 5.82
N CYS A 117 -15.61 -6.05 5.40
CA CYS A 117 -14.26 -6.25 5.93
C CYS A 117 -14.17 -5.76 7.38
N ALA A 118 -14.71 -4.59 7.72
CA ALA A 118 -14.62 -4.08 9.09
C ALA A 118 -15.45 -4.91 10.06
N GLU A 119 -16.61 -5.41 9.65
CA GLU A 119 -17.46 -6.26 10.49
C GLU A 119 -16.72 -7.53 10.93
N ILE A 120 -15.91 -8.11 10.05
CA ILE A 120 -15.09 -9.28 10.36
C ILE A 120 -13.85 -8.90 11.18
N VAL A 121 -13.14 -7.84 10.77
CA VAL A 121 -11.94 -7.40 11.48
C VAL A 121 -12.29 -6.94 12.90
N GLU A 122 -13.29 -6.10 13.10
CA GLU A 122 -13.65 -5.54 14.41
C GLU A 122 -14.34 -6.58 15.34
N SER A 123 -15.03 -7.59 14.77
CA SER A 123 -15.62 -8.68 15.56
C SER A 123 -14.62 -9.79 15.93
N ALA A 124 -13.38 -9.72 15.41
CA ALA A 124 -12.28 -10.63 15.74
C ALA A 124 -11.87 -10.52 17.21
N ASP A 125 -11.40 -11.62 17.78
CA ASP A 125 -10.93 -11.73 19.16
C ASP A 125 -9.39 -11.78 19.27
N ALA A 126 -8.70 -12.04 18.17
CA ALA A 126 -7.23 -11.95 18.05
C ALA A 126 -6.82 -11.40 16.69
N TYR A 127 -5.69 -10.70 16.67
CA TYR A 127 -5.18 -10.03 15.46
C TYR A 127 -3.71 -10.36 15.27
N ILE A 128 -3.31 -10.53 14.02
CA ILE A 128 -1.90 -10.47 13.60
C ILE A 128 -1.77 -9.28 12.64
N PHE A 129 -1.10 -8.22 13.08
CA PHE A 129 -0.70 -7.14 12.19
C PHE A 129 0.74 -7.36 11.76
N ALA A 130 0.95 -7.61 10.46
CA ALA A 130 2.28 -7.76 9.90
C ALA A 130 2.75 -6.46 9.25
N GLY A 131 3.72 -5.81 9.86
CA GLY A 131 4.31 -4.56 9.40
C GLY A 131 3.37 -3.35 9.43
N PRO A 132 2.51 -3.15 10.45
CA PRO A 132 1.58 -2.04 10.47
C PRO A 132 2.31 -0.70 10.67
N ILE A 133 1.71 0.34 10.11
CA ILE A 133 2.01 1.74 10.41
C ILE A 133 0.69 2.41 10.78
N PHE A 134 0.52 2.77 12.04
CA PHE A 134 -0.63 3.51 12.53
C PHE A 134 -0.25 4.99 12.64
N ASN A 135 -0.82 5.79 11.75
CA ASN A 135 -0.78 7.26 11.78
C ASN A 135 -2.22 7.82 11.73
N ASP A 136 -2.35 9.14 11.84
CA ASP A 136 -3.59 9.90 11.66
C ASP A 136 -4.41 9.42 10.46
N TYR A 137 -3.78 9.19 9.31
CA TYR A 137 -4.49 8.86 8.08
C TYR A 137 -4.98 7.41 8.01
N SER A 138 -4.11 6.45 8.29
CA SER A 138 -4.39 5.01 8.32
C SER A 138 -5.39 4.63 9.41
N SER A 139 -5.52 5.48 10.44
CA SER A 139 -6.44 5.31 11.56
C SER A 139 -7.67 6.22 11.48
N VAL A 140 -7.82 6.98 10.38
CA VAL A 140 -8.94 7.91 10.16
C VAL A 140 -9.10 8.87 11.35
N GLY A 141 -8.07 9.66 11.64
CA GLY A 141 -8.02 10.59 12.76
C GLY A 141 -8.02 9.90 14.13
N TYR A 142 -7.31 8.78 14.28
CA TYR A 142 -7.28 7.96 15.50
C TYR A 142 -8.64 7.39 15.94
N SER A 143 -9.63 7.37 15.04
CA SER A 143 -10.93 6.72 15.27
C SER A 143 -10.89 5.20 15.16
N LEU A 144 -9.78 4.63 14.66
CA LEU A 144 -9.54 3.19 14.61
C LEU A 144 -9.34 2.61 16.01
N LEU A 145 -10.44 2.19 16.64
CA LEU A 145 -10.47 1.66 18.00
C LEU A 145 -10.13 0.16 18.05
N LEU A 146 -8.85 -0.19 17.93
CA LEU A 146 -8.38 -1.56 18.21
C LEU A 146 -8.26 -1.77 19.73
N LYS A 147 -9.40 -1.99 20.41
CA LYS A 147 -9.45 -2.18 21.87
C LYS A 147 -8.98 -3.56 22.35
N LYS A 148 -8.51 -4.44 21.46
CA LYS A 148 -8.25 -5.87 21.75
C LYS A 148 -6.78 -6.24 21.58
N LYS A 149 -6.38 -7.33 22.23
CA LYS A 149 -5.02 -7.88 22.22
C LYS A 149 -4.61 -8.28 20.79
N ALA A 150 -3.51 -7.72 20.30
CA ALA A 150 -3.00 -7.96 18.95
C ALA A 150 -1.53 -8.40 19.00
N ILE A 151 -1.14 -9.28 18.07
CA ILE A 151 0.26 -9.53 17.74
C ILE A 151 0.69 -8.48 16.73
N ILE A 152 1.72 -7.70 17.06
CA ILE A 152 2.32 -6.71 16.18
C ILE A 152 3.67 -7.24 15.73
N VAL A 153 3.76 -7.65 14.47
CA VAL A 153 5.00 -8.11 13.84
C VAL A 153 5.61 -6.91 13.12
N GLN A 154 6.77 -6.45 13.54
CA GLN A 154 7.59 -5.44 12.85
C GLN A 154 8.80 -6.15 12.21
N PRO A 155 9.53 -5.52 11.27
CA PRO A 155 10.63 -6.18 10.56
C PRO A 155 11.66 -6.87 11.45
N ASP A 156 11.94 -6.28 12.61
CA ASP A 156 13.01 -6.61 13.55
C ASP A 156 12.51 -7.05 14.95
N ARG A 157 11.20 -6.99 15.20
CA ARG A 157 10.62 -7.29 16.51
C ARG A 157 9.19 -7.81 16.41
N VAL A 158 8.80 -8.62 17.38
CA VAL A 158 7.43 -9.12 17.51
C VAL A 158 6.90 -8.81 18.90
N VAL A 159 5.71 -8.21 19.00
CA VAL A 159 5.03 -7.93 20.26
C VAL A 159 3.77 -8.76 20.36
N ILE A 160 3.61 -9.52 21.45
CA ILE A 160 2.47 -10.43 21.62
C ILE A 160 1.42 -9.83 22.54
N ALA A 161 0.22 -9.54 22.02
CA ALA A 161 -0.99 -9.33 22.82
C ALA A 161 -0.91 -8.21 23.88
N ASN A 162 -0.17 -7.13 23.59
CA ASN A 162 0.21 -6.05 24.52
C ASN A 162 1.06 -6.52 25.73
N GLY A 163 1.70 -7.69 25.61
CA GLY A 163 2.60 -8.30 26.58
C GLY A 163 4.06 -8.30 26.07
N PRO A 164 4.75 -9.46 26.05
CA PRO A 164 6.18 -9.51 25.78
C PRO A 164 6.54 -9.05 24.37
N ALA A 165 7.66 -8.32 24.27
CA ALA A 165 8.27 -7.89 23.04
C ALA A 165 9.59 -8.64 22.81
N PHE A 166 9.69 -9.33 21.68
CA PHE A 166 10.86 -10.08 21.27
C PHE A 166 11.64 -9.26 20.23
N GLY A 167 12.80 -8.73 20.64
CA GLY A 167 13.76 -8.14 19.70
C GLY A 167 14.50 -9.22 18.92
N CYS A 168 14.99 -8.88 17.73
CA CYS A 168 15.75 -9.79 16.86
C CYS A 168 14.97 -11.00 16.32
N ALA A 169 13.64 -11.03 16.50
CA ALA A 169 12.75 -11.96 15.83
C ALA A 169 12.36 -11.36 14.46
N LEU A 170 13.15 -11.67 13.44
CA LEU A 170 12.96 -11.10 12.10
C LEU A 170 11.62 -11.54 11.52
N MET A 171 10.81 -10.61 11.02
CA MET A 171 9.51 -10.91 10.39
C MET A 171 9.64 -11.96 9.27
N LYS A 172 10.74 -11.90 8.51
CA LYS A 172 11.03 -12.82 7.40
C LYS A 172 11.14 -14.28 7.85
N GLU A 173 11.61 -14.50 9.08
CA GLU A 173 11.79 -15.83 9.67
C GLU A 173 10.58 -16.22 10.54
N PHE A 174 9.98 -15.24 11.21
CA PHE A 174 8.83 -15.42 12.09
C PHE A 174 7.58 -15.89 11.34
N LEU A 175 7.28 -15.33 10.16
CA LEU A 175 6.07 -15.71 9.40
C LEU A 175 6.12 -17.19 8.95
N PRO A 176 7.17 -17.69 8.28
CA PRO A 176 7.27 -19.11 7.93
C PRO A 176 7.34 -20.04 9.14
N ALA A 177 8.02 -19.63 10.22
CA ALA A 177 8.11 -20.45 11.43
C ALA A 177 6.75 -20.57 12.14
N SER A 178 5.95 -19.49 12.14
CA SER A 178 4.60 -19.50 12.70
C SER A 178 3.65 -20.39 11.90
N ALA A 179 3.81 -20.44 10.56
CA ALA A 179 2.97 -21.27 9.69
C ALA A 179 3.03 -22.76 10.06
N LYS A 180 4.15 -23.22 10.62
CA LYS A 180 4.35 -24.60 11.08
C LYS A 180 3.70 -24.90 12.44
N LYS A 181 3.41 -23.90 13.27
CA LYS A 181 2.91 -24.08 14.65
C LYS A 181 1.44 -23.67 14.84
N LEU A 182 0.89 -22.83 13.96
CA LEU A 182 -0.52 -22.42 14.06
C LEU A 182 -1.46 -23.54 13.62
N LYS A 183 -2.51 -23.73 14.41
CA LYS A 183 -3.62 -24.64 14.07
C LYS A 183 -4.56 -23.95 13.09
N ARG A 184 -5.16 -24.75 12.19
CA ARG A 184 -6.14 -24.26 11.23
C ARG A 184 -7.43 -23.82 11.94
N ASN A 185 -7.89 -22.60 11.69
CA ASN A 185 -9.17 -22.05 12.15
C ASN A 185 -9.78 -21.15 11.05
N THR A 186 -10.87 -21.59 10.44
CA THR A 186 -11.55 -20.89 9.34
C THR A 186 -12.74 -20.04 9.78
N THR A 187 -13.06 -19.98 11.09
CA THR A 187 -14.30 -19.40 11.61
C THR A 187 -14.54 -17.97 11.14
N ALA A 188 -13.50 -17.11 11.21
CA ALA A 188 -13.62 -15.72 10.78
C ALA A 188 -13.80 -15.59 9.26
N TYR A 189 -13.16 -16.47 8.49
CA TYR A 189 -13.26 -16.50 7.02
C TYR A 189 -14.64 -17.02 6.55
N GLU A 190 -15.19 -18.04 7.20
CA GLU A 190 -16.53 -18.55 6.91
C GLU A 190 -17.62 -17.50 7.22
N ASN A 191 -17.45 -16.78 8.33
CA ASN A 191 -18.36 -15.67 8.67
C ASN A 191 -18.35 -14.57 7.60
N TYR A 192 -17.17 -14.25 7.04
CA TYR A 192 -17.08 -13.31 5.92
C TYR A 192 -17.86 -13.81 4.71
N HIS A 193 -17.67 -15.07 4.33
CA HIS A 193 -18.29 -15.62 3.13
C HIS A 193 -19.84 -15.64 3.21
N ARG A 194 -20.39 -15.81 4.42
CA ARG A 194 -21.85 -15.76 4.66
C ARG A 194 -22.47 -14.38 4.45
N ILE A 195 -21.70 -13.31 4.64
CA ILE A 195 -22.20 -11.93 4.55
C ILE A 195 -21.75 -11.20 3.27
N TYR A 196 -20.85 -11.81 2.49
CA TYR A 196 -20.23 -11.18 1.34
C TYR A 196 -21.23 -10.93 0.19
N ILE A 197 -21.22 -9.70 -0.34
CA ILE A 197 -21.95 -9.31 -1.55
C ILE A 197 -21.00 -8.55 -2.48
N HIS A 198 -20.99 -8.92 -3.76
CA HIS A 198 -20.09 -8.32 -4.76
C HIS A 198 -20.52 -6.90 -5.14
N LEU A 199 -19.60 -5.93 -5.02
CA LEU A 199 -19.86 -4.51 -5.27
C LEU A 199 -19.50 -4.07 -6.70
N ARG A 200 -20.22 -3.05 -7.21
CA ARG A 200 -19.99 -2.46 -8.55
C ARG A 200 -19.28 -1.10 -8.46
N VAL A 201 -18.27 -0.92 -9.31
CA VAL A 201 -17.45 0.30 -9.40
C VAL A 201 -18.12 1.40 -10.25
N ASN A 202 -17.74 2.66 -10.03
CA ASN A 202 -18.17 3.87 -10.76
C ASN A 202 -17.75 3.85 -12.25
N ILE A 203 -18.41 4.63 -13.12
CA ILE A 203 -18.27 4.54 -14.59
C ILE A 203 -16.85 4.78 -15.11
N LEU A 204 -16.13 5.81 -14.61
CA LEU A 204 -14.76 6.10 -15.05
C LEU A 204 -13.78 4.96 -14.70
N PHE A 205 -13.79 4.54 -13.44
CA PHE A 205 -12.91 3.48 -12.95
C PHE A 205 -13.26 2.12 -13.52
N LYS A 206 -14.50 1.88 -14.00
CA LYS A 206 -14.81 0.71 -14.82
C LYS A 206 -14.02 0.68 -16.13
N HIS A 207 -13.81 1.83 -16.77
CA HIS A 207 -13.04 1.89 -18.02
C HIS A 207 -11.55 1.71 -17.74
N VAL A 208 -11.02 2.40 -16.72
CA VAL A 208 -9.63 2.20 -16.30
C VAL A 208 -9.41 0.75 -15.89
N GLN A 209 -10.35 0.13 -15.16
CA GLN A 209 -10.27 -1.28 -14.74
C GLN A 209 -10.20 -2.24 -15.93
N LYS A 210 -10.91 -1.96 -17.04
CA LYS A 210 -10.82 -2.75 -18.27
C LYS A 210 -9.46 -2.65 -18.95
N MET A 211 -8.71 -1.58 -18.70
CA MET A 211 -7.34 -1.39 -19.23
C MET A 211 -6.29 -2.09 -18.36
N LEU A 212 -6.64 -2.46 -17.12
CA LEU A 212 -5.73 -3.14 -16.20
C LEU A 212 -5.66 -4.63 -16.54
N SER A 213 -4.45 -5.15 -16.56
CA SER A 213 -4.15 -6.58 -16.68
C SER A 213 -3.24 -7.03 -15.53
N GLY A 214 -2.94 -8.34 -15.46
CA GLY A 214 -1.97 -8.88 -14.49
C GLY A 214 -0.59 -8.23 -14.59
N ASP A 215 -0.25 -7.65 -15.74
CA ASP A 215 1.03 -7.02 -16.02
C ASP A 215 0.99 -5.49 -15.86
N SER A 216 -0.08 -4.94 -15.28
CA SER A 216 -0.20 -3.50 -15.01
C SER A 216 0.25 -3.15 -13.59
N ALA A 217 0.93 -2.01 -13.44
CA ALA A 217 1.18 -1.40 -12.13
C ALA A 217 0.46 -0.05 -12.07
N MET A 218 -0.27 0.20 -10.98
CA MET A 218 -0.97 1.47 -10.77
C MET A 218 -0.23 2.32 -9.73
N ILE A 219 0.05 3.56 -10.11
CA ILE A 219 0.44 4.62 -9.18
C ILE A 219 -0.74 5.57 -9.06
N ALA A 220 -1.14 5.87 -7.82
CA ALA A 220 -2.22 6.81 -7.60
C ALA A 220 -1.87 7.75 -6.48
N GLU A 221 -2.29 9.00 -6.64
CA GLU A 221 -2.32 9.92 -5.53
C GLU A 221 -3.53 9.69 -4.63
N THR A 222 -3.31 9.90 -3.35
CA THR A 222 -4.27 9.62 -2.28
C THR A 222 -5.44 10.60 -2.28
N GLU A 223 -5.26 11.73 -2.95
CA GLU A 223 -6.16 12.88 -3.00
C GLU A 223 -7.20 12.77 -4.12
N ILE A 224 -7.14 11.69 -4.91
CA ILE A 224 -8.08 11.37 -5.98
C ILE A 224 -9.37 10.79 -5.36
N THR A 225 -10.03 11.59 -4.53
CA THR A 225 -11.25 11.19 -3.84
C THR A 225 -12.46 11.67 -4.64
N ARG A 226 -13.07 10.74 -5.39
CA ARG A 226 -14.49 10.89 -5.75
C ARG A 226 -15.36 10.08 -4.80
N ARG A 227 -16.27 10.81 -4.15
CA ARG A 227 -17.36 10.33 -3.28
C ARG A 227 -18.12 9.19 -3.97
N VAL A 228 -17.89 7.93 -3.57
CA VAL A 228 -18.81 6.83 -3.94
C VAL A 228 -19.95 6.82 -2.94
N ARG A 229 -21.19 6.94 -3.43
CA ARG A 229 -22.39 6.74 -2.62
C ARG A 229 -22.75 5.25 -2.70
N VAL A 230 -22.33 4.46 -1.72
CA VAL A 230 -22.82 3.08 -1.57
C VAL A 230 -24.11 3.14 -0.76
N ARG A 231 -25.25 2.83 -1.38
CA ARG A 231 -26.53 2.63 -0.70
C ARG A 231 -26.58 1.17 -0.27
N ASN A 232 -26.56 0.90 1.04
CA ASN A 232 -26.85 -0.43 1.59
C ASN A 232 -28.14 -0.39 2.42
N LEU A 233 -28.78 -1.55 2.62
CA LEU A 233 -30.13 -1.72 3.20
C LEU A 233 -30.32 -1.13 4.61
N HIS A 234 -29.26 -0.67 5.27
CA HIS A 234 -29.31 -0.03 6.60
C HIS A 234 -28.62 1.34 6.56
N LYS A 235 -29.26 2.34 5.91
CA LYS A 235 -29.11 3.82 6.04
C LYS A 235 -27.76 4.42 6.54
N ARG A 236 -26.60 3.81 6.30
CA ARG A 236 -25.26 4.36 6.61
C ARG A 236 -24.49 4.56 5.32
N HIS A 237 -24.11 5.81 5.08
CA HIS A 237 -23.36 6.24 3.91
C HIS A 237 -21.90 5.80 4.05
N ILE A 238 -21.49 4.74 3.36
CA ILE A 238 -20.08 4.32 3.33
C ILE A 238 -19.34 5.21 2.33
N ARG A 239 -18.27 5.87 2.77
CA ARG A 239 -17.38 6.70 1.95
C ARG A 239 -16.17 5.85 1.57
N ILE A 240 -15.92 5.64 0.28
CA ILE A 240 -14.75 4.89 -0.22
C ILE A 240 -14.11 5.72 -1.33
N CYS A 241 -12.77 5.82 -1.37
CA CYS A 241 -12.10 6.31 -2.60
C CYS A 241 -12.34 5.28 -3.70
N SER A 242 -13.02 5.72 -4.76
CA SER A 242 -13.36 4.89 -5.93
C SER A 242 -12.16 4.12 -6.51
N CYS A 243 -10.96 4.68 -6.35
CA CYS A 243 -9.68 4.12 -6.76
C CYS A 243 -9.34 2.78 -6.06
N PHE A 244 -9.67 2.63 -4.76
CA PHE A 244 -9.35 1.41 -3.98
C PHE A 244 -10.25 0.22 -4.30
N LEU A 245 -11.37 0.45 -5.00
CA LEU A 245 -12.27 -0.61 -5.47
C LEU A 245 -11.78 -1.29 -6.76
N MET A 246 -10.68 -0.81 -7.33
CA MET A 246 -10.07 -1.40 -8.53
C MET A 246 -9.09 -2.51 -8.16
N TYR A 247 -9.10 -3.55 -8.98
CA TYR A 247 -8.20 -4.69 -8.93
C TYR A 247 -7.03 -4.47 -9.89
N VAL A 248 -5.82 -4.37 -9.34
CA VAL A 248 -4.59 -4.35 -10.13
C VAL A 248 -3.55 -5.22 -9.44
N SER A 249 -2.59 -5.75 -10.20
CA SER A 249 -1.59 -6.66 -9.64
C SER A 249 -0.60 -5.95 -8.71
N LYS A 250 -0.30 -4.66 -8.92
CA LYS A 250 0.56 -3.86 -8.04
C LYS A 250 0.08 -2.42 -7.88
N TRP A 251 -0.04 -1.96 -6.63
CA TRP A 251 -0.32 -0.57 -6.27
C TRP A 251 0.90 0.10 -5.63
N VAL A 252 1.07 1.40 -5.92
CA VAL A 252 2.03 2.28 -5.25
C VAL A 252 1.30 3.55 -4.79
N LEU A 253 1.41 3.83 -3.49
CA LEU A 253 0.73 4.94 -2.81
C LEU A 253 1.70 5.59 -1.80
N SER A 254 1.70 6.92 -1.70
CA SER A 254 2.50 7.68 -0.71
C SER A 254 1.62 8.19 0.45
N LEU A 255 1.02 7.26 1.19
CA LEU A 255 0.08 7.58 2.28
C LEU A 255 0.75 8.10 3.56
N GLN A 256 2.06 7.89 3.72
CA GLN A 256 2.80 8.32 4.91
C GLN A 256 3.38 9.73 4.74
N TYR A 257 4.11 9.97 3.65
CA TYR A 257 4.81 11.23 3.43
C TYR A 257 3.91 12.27 2.74
N ARG A 258 2.97 11.83 1.90
CA ARG A 258 1.89 12.66 1.31
C ARG A 258 2.40 13.96 0.68
N SER A 259 3.53 13.90 -0.03
CA SER A 259 4.03 15.04 -0.80
C SER A 259 3.35 15.08 -2.16
N ILE A 260 2.59 16.13 -2.44
CA ILE A 260 2.03 16.37 -3.78
C ILE A 260 3.14 16.43 -4.83
N GLY A 261 2.88 15.92 -6.02
CA GLY A 261 3.87 15.79 -7.11
C GLY A 261 4.81 14.59 -6.98
N TRP A 262 4.83 13.88 -5.85
CA TRP A 262 5.61 12.63 -5.73
C TRP A 262 5.29 11.63 -6.86
N SER A 263 4.03 11.57 -7.29
CA SER A 263 3.55 10.56 -8.22
C SER A 263 4.18 10.64 -9.61
N VAL A 264 4.57 11.82 -10.11
CA VAL A 264 5.20 11.95 -11.44
C VAL A 264 6.60 11.34 -11.41
N GLY A 265 7.45 11.76 -10.47
CA GLY A 265 8.80 11.19 -10.33
C GLY A 265 8.80 9.71 -9.92
N ALA A 266 7.85 9.29 -9.08
CA ALA A 266 7.66 7.88 -8.75
C ALA A 266 7.27 7.05 -9.98
N THR A 267 6.45 7.60 -10.87
CA THR A 267 6.08 6.97 -12.14
C THR A 267 7.29 6.80 -13.04
N LEU A 268 8.13 7.83 -13.18
CA LEU A 268 9.37 7.78 -13.96
C LEU A 268 10.30 6.67 -13.46
N GLY A 269 10.56 6.65 -12.14
CA GLY A 269 11.44 5.65 -11.52
C GLY A 269 10.87 4.23 -11.59
N TYR A 270 9.56 4.06 -11.34
CA TYR A 270 8.93 2.73 -11.39
C TYR A 270 8.93 2.16 -12.81
N ALA A 271 8.63 2.98 -13.81
CA ALA A 271 8.66 2.56 -15.22
C ALA A 271 10.08 2.17 -15.68
N GLN A 272 11.13 2.78 -15.12
CA GLN A 272 12.50 2.32 -15.39
C GLN A 272 12.84 0.99 -14.73
N ALA A 273 12.33 0.74 -13.53
CA ALA A 273 12.62 -0.47 -12.79
C ALA A 273 11.82 -1.68 -13.29
N ALA A 274 10.53 -1.49 -13.62
CA ALA A 274 9.59 -2.56 -13.95
C ALA A 274 9.23 -2.53 -15.44
N LYS A 275 10.22 -2.81 -16.31
CA LYS A 275 10.05 -2.82 -17.78
C LYS A 275 9.12 -3.91 -18.29
N ASP A 276 8.88 -4.95 -17.47
CA ASP A 276 7.92 -6.03 -17.71
C ASP A 276 6.46 -5.60 -17.48
N LYS A 277 6.24 -4.42 -16.89
CA LYS A 277 4.90 -3.94 -16.51
C LYS A 277 4.51 -2.68 -17.27
N ARG A 278 3.23 -2.59 -17.60
CA ARG A 278 2.64 -1.33 -18.05
C ARG A 278 2.32 -0.45 -16.84
N VAL A 279 3.02 0.66 -16.69
CA VAL A 279 2.80 1.60 -15.59
C VAL A 279 1.67 2.57 -15.97
N ILE A 280 0.67 2.68 -15.10
CA ILE A 280 -0.47 3.57 -15.23
C ILE A 280 -0.51 4.47 -14.00
N ALA A 281 -0.53 5.78 -14.21
CA ALA A 281 -0.61 6.77 -13.14
C ALA A 281 -1.96 7.50 -13.17
N CYS A 282 -2.57 7.71 -12.00
CA CYS A 282 -3.67 8.65 -11.81
C CYS A 282 -3.15 9.79 -10.94
N ILE A 283 -3.18 11.03 -11.47
CA ILE A 283 -2.55 12.21 -10.85
C ILE A 283 -3.54 13.37 -10.90
N GLY A 284 -3.67 14.14 -9.82
CA GLY A 284 -4.46 15.38 -9.81
C GLY A 284 -3.77 16.50 -10.60
N ASP A 285 -4.53 17.47 -11.12
CA ASP A 285 -3.99 18.65 -11.80
C ASP A 285 -3.05 19.49 -10.91
N GLY A 286 -3.41 19.75 -9.66
CA GLY A 286 -2.57 20.49 -8.71
C GLY A 286 -1.23 19.82 -8.44
N SER A 287 -1.23 18.53 -8.10
CA SER A 287 0.01 17.77 -7.88
C SER A 287 0.88 17.65 -9.13
N PHE A 288 0.29 17.52 -10.31
CA PHE A 288 1.03 17.42 -11.55
C PHE A 288 1.88 18.67 -11.81
N GLN A 289 1.36 19.87 -11.49
CA GLN A 289 2.09 21.13 -11.69
C GLN A 289 3.43 21.20 -10.94
N VAL A 290 3.56 20.50 -9.81
CA VAL A 290 4.75 20.53 -8.95
C VAL A 290 5.97 19.84 -9.59
N THR A 291 5.73 18.85 -10.45
CA THR A 291 6.78 17.93 -10.96
C THR A 291 6.63 17.56 -12.44
N ALA A 292 5.84 18.31 -13.20
CA ALA A 292 5.54 18.05 -14.60
C ALA A 292 6.78 17.91 -15.51
N GLN A 293 7.91 18.52 -15.14
CA GLN A 293 9.17 18.46 -15.87
C GLN A 293 9.71 17.02 -16.06
N ASP A 294 9.38 16.09 -15.17
CA ASP A 294 9.84 14.70 -15.27
C ASP A 294 9.26 13.96 -16.49
N ILE A 295 8.17 14.48 -17.08
CA ILE A 295 7.62 13.99 -18.36
C ILE A 295 8.66 14.07 -19.49
N SER A 296 9.50 15.11 -19.49
CA SER A 296 10.60 15.24 -20.47
C SER A 296 11.56 14.04 -20.41
N THR A 297 11.89 13.58 -19.20
CA THR A 297 12.74 12.39 -19.00
C THR A 297 12.01 11.11 -19.38
N MET A 298 10.71 10.98 -19.09
CA MET A 298 9.92 9.82 -19.52
C MET A 298 9.90 9.68 -21.05
N LEU A 299 9.74 10.80 -21.77
CA LEU A 299 9.79 10.85 -23.23
C LEU A 299 11.19 10.48 -23.74
N ARG A 300 12.25 11.06 -23.16
CA ARG A 300 13.64 10.76 -23.51
C ARG A 300 14.00 9.29 -23.30
N CYS A 301 13.49 8.66 -22.25
CA CYS A 301 13.69 7.25 -21.96
C CYS A 301 12.70 6.32 -22.70
N GLU A 302 11.85 6.87 -23.59
CA GLU A 302 10.86 6.15 -24.38
C GLU A 302 9.91 5.28 -23.54
N GLN A 303 9.51 5.78 -22.37
CA GLN A 303 8.67 5.02 -21.45
C GLN A 303 7.23 4.88 -21.98
N ASN A 304 6.69 3.66 -21.88
CA ASN A 304 5.32 3.32 -22.32
C ASN A 304 4.28 3.48 -21.20
N THR A 305 4.36 4.60 -20.49
CA THR A 305 3.50 4.93 -19.34
C THR A 305 2.21 5.61 -19.80
N ILE A 306 1.07 5.29 -19.18
CA ILE A 306 -0.18 6.08 -19.33
C ILE A 306 -0.39 6.96 -18.10
N ILE A 307 -0.69 8.24 -18.29
CA ILE A 307 -1.04 9.16 -17.20
C ILE A 307 -2.47 9.67 -17.39
N PHE A 308 -3.34 9.34 -16.44
CA PHE A 308 -4.65 9.94 -16.30
C PHE A 308 -4.53 11.21 -15.45
N LEU A 309 -4.53 12.36 -16.12
CA LEU A 309 -4.55 13.66 -15.44
C LEU A 309 -6.00 14.00 -15.08
N ILE A 310 -6.25 14.12 -13.78
CA ILE A 310 -7.56 14.41 -13.23
C ILE A 310 -7.64 15.91 -13.00
N ASN A 311 -8.05 16.61 -14.06
CA ASN A 311 -8.34 18.03 -13.99
C ASN A 311 -9.77 18.24 -13.47
N ASN A 312 -9.84 18.64 -12.21
CA ASN A 312 -11.06 18.94 -11.46
C ASN A 312 -11.11 20.42 -11.05
N GLY A 313 -10.17 21.24 -11.51
CA GLY A 313 -10.15 22.68 -11.33
C GLY A 313 -9.47 23.14 -10.05
N GLY A 314 -8.66 22.29 -9.41
CA GLY A 314 -7.88 22.66 -8.23
C GLY A 314 -7.82 21.60 -7.12
N TYR A 315 -7.44 22.08 -5.93
CA TYR A 315 -7.13 21.32 -4.73
C TYR A 315 -8.40 20.79 -4.02
N THR A 316 -9.10 19.84 -4.65
CA THR A 316 -10.42 19.39 -4.18
C THR A 316 -10.43 18.61 -2.86
N ILE A 317 -9.27 18.16 -2.36
CA ILE A 317 -9.18 17.52 -1.04
C ILE A 317 -9.08 18.58 0.05
N GLU A 318 -8.34 19.66 -0.19
CA GLU A 318 -8.24 20.86 0.63
C GLU A 318 -9.61 21.51 0.71
N ASP A 319 -10.30 21.68 -0.42
CA ASP A 319 -11.70 22.12 -0.43
C ASP A 319 -12.57 21.25 0.50
N GLN A 320 -12.37 19.93 0.57
CA GLN A 320 -13.18 19.07 1.43
C GLN A 320 -12.81 19.14 2.91
N VAL A 321 -11.56 19.47 3.22
CA VAL A 321 -11.08 19.68 4.59
C VAL A 321 -11.50 21.06 5.09
N ASP A 322 -11.36 22.10 4.25
CA ASP A 322 -11.57 23.50 4.58
C ASP A 322 -12.98 24.03 4.27
N ASN A 323 -13.85 23.34 3.50
CA ASN A 323 -15.27 23.73 3.37
C ASN A 323 -16.11 23.45 4.64
N PHE A 324 -15.47 23.15 5.79
CA PHE A 324 -16.05 23.43 7.11
C PHE A 324 -15.91 24.91 7.51
N ALA A 325 -15.03 25.66 6.86
CA ALA A 325 -14.74 27.07 7.10
C ALA A 325 -15.29 28.03 6.02
N GLU A 326 -15.16 27.78 4.71
CA GLU A 326 -15.62 28.79 3.73
C GLU A 326 -16.26 28.25 2.45
N LYS A 327 -17.57 28.50 2.34
CA LYS A 327 -18.33 28.42 1.10
C LYS A 327 -17.69 29.26 -0.02
N ALA A 328 -17.45 28.59 -1.15
CA ALA A 328 -17.70 29.05 -2.51
C ALA A 328 -16.85 30.22 -3.06
N MET A 329 -15.74 29.85 -3.73
CA MET A 329 -15.22 30.59 -4.87
C MET A 329 -15.43 29.80 -6.18
N HIS A 330 -15.62 30.55 -7.25
CA HIS A 330 -16.56 30.30 -8.35
C HIS A 330 -15.99 29.48 -9.52
N GLU A 331 -16.90 29.00 -10.37
CA GLU A 331 -16.79 28.01 -11.45
C GLU A 331 -15.54 28.02 -12.36
N MET A 332 -14.98 26.84 -12.65
CA MET A 332 -14.28 26.56 -13.93
C MET A 332 -14.51 25.14 -14.45
N LYS A 333 -14.48 25.02 -15.79
CA LYS A 333 -14.90 23.89 -16.63
C LYS A 333 -14.14 22.59 -16.30
N LYS A 334 -14.88 21.48 -16.15
CA LYS A 334 -14.37 20.13 -15.95
C LYS A 334 -14.02 19.49 -17.30
N GLN A 335 -12.76 19.16 -17.53
CA GLN A 335 -12.33 18.31 -18.65
C GLN A 335 -11.30 17.29 -18.15
N TYR A 336 -11.44 16.03 -18.53
CA TYR A 336 -10.40 15.02 -18.31
C TYR A 336 -9.40 15.11 -19.46
N VAL A 337 -8.11 15.18 -19.16
CA VAL A 337 -7.05 15.09 -20.17
C VAL A 337 -6.31 13.79 -19.94
N VAL A 338 -6.29 12.94 -20.96
CA VAL A 338 -5.51 11.69 -20.94
C VAL A 338 -4.22 11.97 -21.70
N PHE A 339 -3.07 11.75 -21.05
CA PHE A 339 -1.77 11.86 -21.69
C PHE A 339 -1.23 10.46 -21.99
N ASP A 340 -0.95 10.20 -23.27
CA ASP A 340 -0.16 9.07 -23.71
C ASP A 340 1.18 9.60 -24.24
N ALA A 341 2.27 9.24 -23.55
CA ALA A 341 3.61 9.72 -23.87
C ALA A 341 4.05 9.32 -25.30
N LYS A 342 3.45 8.31 -25.93
CA LYS A 342 3.77 7.92 -27.31
C LYS A 342 3.15 8.83 -28.37
N VAL A 343 2.07 9.55 -28.06
CA VAL A 343 1.32 10.35 -29.05
C VAL A 343 2.06 11.65 -29.42
N LEU A 344 3.01 12.10 -28.60
CA LEU A 344 3.82 13.29 -28.88
C LEU A 344 4.97 13.07 -29.90
N LYS A 345 5.11 11.85 -30.46
CA LYS A 345 6.08 11.58 -31.54
C LYS A 345 5.61 12.00 -32.94
N GLN A 346 4.41 12.58 -33.09
CA GLN A 346 4.05 13.24 -34.35
C GLN A 346 4.68 14.63 -34.39
N ASP A 347 5.54 14.81 -35.37
CA ASP A 347 6.39 15.98 -35.61
C ASP A 347 5.58 17.30 -35.60
N PRO A 348 5.97 18.33 -34.81
CA PRO A 348 5.32 19.64 -34.84
C PRO A 348 5.60 20.44 -36.13
N LEU A 349 6.42 19.93 -37.06
CA LEU A 349 6.95 20.70 -38.19
C LEU A 349 6.29 20.44 -39.56
N GLU A 350 5.26 19.61 -39.66
CA GLU A 350 4.70 19.23 -40.98
C GLU A 350 3.37 19.90 -41.38
N LYS A 351 2.90 20.94 -40.68
CA LYS A 351 1.72 21.71 -41.12
C LYS A 351 1.86 23.21 -40.89
N GLN A 352 2.75 23.84 -41.66
CA GLN A 352 2.60 25.21 -42.11
C GLN A 352 3.09 25.27 -43.56
N ASP A 353 2.25 24.84 -44.49
CA ASP A 353 2.14 25.37 -45.84
C ASP A 353 0.84 24.81 -46.46
N GLU A 354 0.13 25.72 -47.14
CA GLU A 354 -1.25 25.68 -47.69
C GLU A 354 -2.42 26.02 -46.74
#